data_AF-F1YNR8-F1
#
_entry.id   AF-F1YNR8-F1
#
_cell.length_a   1.000
_cell.length_b   1.000
_cell.length_c   1.000
_cell.angle_alpha   90.00
_cell.angle_beta   90.00
_cell.angle_gamma   90.00
#
_symmetry.space_group_name_H-M   'P 1'
#
loop_
_entity.id
_entity.type
_entity.pdbx_description
1 polymer ?
#
loop_
_entity_poly.entity_id
_entity_poly.type
_entity_poly.pdbx_seq_one_letter_code
_entity_poly.pdbx_strand_id
1 'polypeptide(L)'
;MDDGFAERLNRLFETVHPPGRKPHTNAEVAATLSAAGHKISKPYLSQLRNGHRTNPSPETVAALARFFKVKPDYFYDDVYAAQIDHDLELLSQLRGHGLRRLSSRAFDLSEESQEMLAAMAEKLRRGEGLPESPPD
;
A
#
# COMPACT_ATOMS: atom_id res chain seq x y z
N MET A 1 15.29 14.77 11.28
CA MET A 1 15.67 13.35 11.32
C MET A 1 15.11 12.74 10.06
N ASP A 2 15.94 12.00 9.33
CA ASP A 2 15.68 11.54 7.95
C ASP A 2 14.83 10.26 7.98
N ASP A 3 13.68 10.34 8.68
CA ASP A 3 12.87 9.18 9.08
C ASP A 3 11.89 8.73 7.98
N GLY A 4 11.78 9.51 6.89
CA GLY A 4 10.83 9.27 5.80
C GLY A 4 11.06 7.93 5.09
N PHE A 5 12.31 7.46 4.96
CA PHE A 5 12.57 6.16 4.33
C PHE A 5 11.98 5.00 5.15
N ALA A 6 12.21 5.01 6.47
CA ALA A 6 11.76 3.95 7.36
C ALA A 6 10.23 3.91 7.42
N GLU A 7 9.59 5.08 7.51
CA GLU A 7 8.13 5.23 7.51
C GLU A 7 7.51 4.68 6.22
N ARG A 8 8.01 5.13 5.06
CA ARG A 8 7.55 4.66 3.74
C ARG A 8 7.76 3.16 3.55
N LEU A 9 8.92 2.65 3.99
CA LEU A 9 9.18 1.21 3.93
C LEU A 9 8.16 0.44 4.78
N ASN A 10 7.91 0.88 6.02
CA ASN A 10 6.93 0.23 6.90
C ASN A 10 5.52 0.25 6.30
N ARG A 11 5.12 1.36 5.68
CA ARG A 11 3.83 1.47 4.98
C ARG A 11 3.68 0.41 3.90
N LEU A 12 4.68 0.21 3.04
CA LEU A 12 4.64 -0.85 2.02
C LEU A 12 4.54 -2.26 2.64
N PHE A 13 5.23 -2.51 3.75
CA PHE A 13 5.12 -3.79 4.46
C PHE A 13 3.69 -4.08 4.94
N GLU A 14 2.97 -3.04 5.38
CA GLU A 14 1.62 -3.13 5.93
C GLU A 14 0.53 -3.23 4.84
N THR A 15 0.70 -2.51 3.73
CA THR A 15 -0.36 -2.35 2.72
C THR A 15 -0.17 -3.25 1.51
N VAL A 16 1.06 -3.61 1.16
CA VAL A 16 1.37 -4.41 -0.04
C VAL A 16 1.63 -5.86 0.37
N HIS A 17 0.56 -6.64 0.48
CA HIS A 17 0.64 -8.09 0.67
C HIS A 17 -0.58 -8.79 0.05
N PRO A 18 -0.49 -10.10 -0.25
CA PRO A 18 -1.61 -10.84 -0.82
C PRO A 18 -2.89 -10.77 0.05
N PRO A 19 -4.09 -10.77 -0.57
CA PRO A 19 -5.35 -10.78 0.16
C PRO A 19 -5.46 -12.02 1.06
N GLY A 20 -5.97 -11.84 2.28
CA GLY A 20 -6.14 -12.93 3.25
C GLY A 20 -4.84 -13.43 3.90
N ARG A 21 -3.70 -12.80 3.61
CA ARG A 21 -2.40 -13.09 4.26
C ARG A 21 -2.01 -11.95 5.20
N LYS A 22 -1.19 -12.27 6.21
CA LYS A 22 -0.51 -11.28 7.06
C LYS A 22 0.51 -10.46 6.24
N PRO A 23 0.88 -9.25 6.71
CA PRO A 23 2.02 -8.49 6.21
C PRO A 23 3.28 -9.33 6.03
N HIS A 24 4.12 -8.94 5.08
CA HIS A 24 5.40 -9.60 4.84
C HIS A 24 6.32 -9.53 6.06
N THR A 25 7.12 -10.57 6.28
CA THR A 25 8.14 -10.55 7.34
C THR A 25 9.49 -10.13 6.78
N ASN A 26 10.37 -9.57 7.62
CA ASN A 26 11.74 -9.25 7.19
C ASN A 26 12.49 -10.47 6.65
N ALA A 27 12.19 -11.67 7.18
CA ALA A 27 12.80 -12.91 6.72
C ALA A 27 12.34 -13.28 5.31
N GLU A 28 11.03 -13.14 5.02
CA GLU A 28 10.49 -13.37 3.69
C GLU A 28 11.10 -12.41 2.66
N VAL A 29 11.06 -11.11 2.92
CA VAL A 29 11.58 -10.11 1.98
C VAL A 29 13.07 -10.33 1.72
N ALA A 30 13.87 -10.56 2.77
CA ALA A 30 15.29 -10.81 2.61
C ALA A 30 15.58 -12.09 1.80
N ALA A 31 14.81 -13.16 2.03
CA ALA A 31 14.94 -14.41 1.29
C ALA A 31 14.56 -14.24 -0.19
N THR A 32 13.44 -13.56 -0.47
CA THR A 32 12.98 -13.29 -1.84
C THR A 32 13.98 -12.43 -2.61
N LEU A 33 14.48 -11.35 -2.00
CA LEU A 33 15.48 -10.49 -2.63
C LEU A 33 16.79 -11.24 -2.89
N SER A 34 17.23 -12.07 -1.94
CA SER A 34 18.43 -12.90 -2.10
C SER A 34 18.27 -13.92 -3.23
N ALA A 35 17.10 -14.54 -3.36
CA ALA A 35 16.78 -15.46 -4.46
C ALA A 35 16.74 -14.74 -5.83
N ALA A 36 16.38 -13.46 -5.85
CA ALA A 36 16.45 -12.60 -7.04
C ALA A 36 17.85 -12.01 -7.30
N GLY A 37 18.88 -12.45 -6.58
CA GLY A 37 20.27 -12.01 -6.77
C GLY A 37 20.67 -10.77 -5.98
N HIS A 38 19.77 -10.14 -5.21
CA HIS A 38 20.09 -9.00 -4.34
C HIS A 38 20.28 -9.48 -2.89
N LYS A 39 21.53 -9.77 -2.52
CA LYS A 39 21.86 -10.25 -1.17
C LYS A 39 21.61 -9.15 -0.14
N ILE A 40 20.64 -9.39 0.74
CA ILE A 40 20.31 -8.50 1.84
C ILE A 40 19.99 -9.33 3.09
N SER A 41 20.42 -8.87 4.27
CA SER A 41 20.24 -9.60 5.51
C SER A 41 18.98 -9.15 6.25
N LYS A 42 18.31 -10.09 6.95
CA LYS A 42 17.19 -9.78 7.84
C LYS A 42 17.54 -8.71 8.90
N PRO A 43 18.71 -8.76 9.58
CA PRO A 43 19.09 -7.72 10.53
C PRO A 43 19.23 -6.33 9.89
N TYR A 44 19.84 -6.23 8.71
CA TYR A 44 19.97 -4.95 8.01
C TYR A 44 18.59 -4.39 7.63
N LEU A 45 17.68 -5.22 7.13
CA LEU A 45 16.31 -4.80 6.84
C LEU A 45 15.56 -4.32 8.09
N SER A 46 15.78 -4.97 9.23
CA SER A 46 15.25 -4.49 10.52
C SER A 46 15.82 -3.13 10.92
N GLN A 47 17.12 -2.89 10.68
CA GLN A 47 17.74 -1.59 10.98
C GLN A 47 17.20 -0.48 10.08
N LEU A 48 16.93 -0.78 8.79
CA LEU A 48 16.29 0.16 7.88
C LEU A 48 14.88 0.54 8.36
N ARG A 49 14.06 -0.47 8.69
CA ARG A 49 12.67 -0.27 9.13
C ARG A 49 12.53 0.46 10.46
N ASN A 50 13.55 0.40 11.31
CA ASN A 50 13.57 1.06 12.61
C ASN A 50 14.35 2.39 12.59
N GLY A 51 14.80 2.86 11.41
CA GLY A 51 15.56 4.11 11.27
C GLY A 51 17.00 4.06 11.82
N HIS A 52 17.48 2.93 12.33
CA HIS A 52 18.89 2.79 12.75
C HIS A 52 19.86 2.90 11.57
N ARG A 53 19.39 2.55 10.36
CA ARG A 53 20.06 2.85 9.10
C ARG A 53 19.05 3.61 8.23
N THR A 54 19.43 4.79 7.75
CA THR A 54 18.52 5.66 6.98
C THR A 54 18.92 5.80 5.52
N ASN A 55 20.18 5.51 5.17
CA ASN A 55 20.73 5.71 3.84
C ASN A 55 21.14 4.37 3.18
N PRO A 56 20.18 3.58 2.68
CA PRO A 56 20.46 2.39 1.88
C PRO A 56 21.07 2.76 0.51
N SER A 57 21.76 1.80 -0.12
CA SER A 57 22.28 2.02 -1.48
C SER A 57 21.13 2.13 -2.50
N PRO A 58 21.32 2.84 -3.63
CA PRO A 58 20.32 2.93 -4.70
C PRO A 58 19.87 1.55 -5.21
N GLU A 59 20.78 0.57 -5.27
CA GLU A 59 20.46 -0.80 -5.67
C GLU A 59 19.52 -1.48 -4.67
N THR A 60 19.72 -1.22 -3.37
CA THR A 60 18.84 -1.74 -2.30
C THR A 60 17.46 -1.13 -2.38
N VAL A 61 17.37 0.17 -2.64
CA VAL A 61 16.10 0.88 -2.80
C VAL A 61 15.35 0.33 -4.01
N ALA A 62 16.03 0.19 -5.15
CA ALA A 62 15.45 -0.39 -6.35
C ALA A 62 14.99 -1.84 -6.14
N ALA A 63 15.75 -2.65 -5.39
CA ALA A 63 15.37 -4.01 -5.05
C ALA A 63 14.10 -4.06 -4.18
N LEU A 64 14.01 -3.22 -3.15
CA LEU A 64 12.83 -3.10 -2.29
C LEU A 64 11.60 -2.59 -3.06
N ALA A 65 11.78 -1.55 -3.87
CA ALA A 65 10.71 -1.00 -4.71
C ALA A 65 10.13 -2.06 -5.66
N ARG A 66 11.00 -2.84 -6.32
CA ARG A 66 10.56 -3.97 -7.18
C ARG A 66 9.81 -5.04 -6.40
N PHE A 67 10.25 -5.39 -5.19
CA PHE A 67 9.55 -6.37 -4.35
C PHE A 67 8.10 -5.92 -4.06
N PHE A 68 7.93 -4.65 -3.69
CA PHE A 68 6.62 -4.05 -3.40
C PHE A 68 5.88 -3.53 -4.64
N LYS A 69 6.44 -3.72 -5.83
CA LYS A 69 5.85 -3.29 -7.11
C LYS A 69 5.56 -1.79 -7.21
N VAL A 70 6.41 -0.97 -6.60
CA VAL A 70 6.39 0.50 -6.72
C VAL A 70 7.64 0.99 -7.44
N LYS A 71 7.67 2.27 -7.86
CA LYS A 71 8.91 2.89 -8.36
C LYS A 71 9.83 3.28 -7.20
N PRO A 72 11.17 3.32 -7.40
CA PRO A 72 12.11 3.78 -6.37
C PRO A 72 11.80 5.19 -5.85
N ASP A 73 11.26 6.05 -6.72
CA ASP A 73 10.85 7.43 -6.41
C ASP A 73 9.89 7.50 -5.22
N TYR A 74 9.14 6.42 -4.94
CA TYR A 74 8.28 6.33 -3.75
C TYR A 74 9.04 6.70 -2.48
N PHE A 75 10.32 6.36 -2.37
CA PHE A 75 11.10 6.63 -1.16
C PHE A 75 11.62 8.07 -1.04
N TYR A 76 11.56 8.88 -2.10
CA TYR A 76 12.22 10.19 -2.15
C TYR A 76 11.38 11.34 -2.71
N ASP A 77 10.35 11.05 -3.49
CA ASP A 77 9.41 12.04 -4.06
C ASP A 77 8.12 12.03 -3.24
N ASP A 78 7.86 13.13 -2.53
CA ASP A 78 6.70 13.29 -1.65
C ASP A 78 5.38 13.27 -2.42
N VAL A 79 5.35 13.84 -3.62
CA VAL A 79 4.13 13.91 -4.45
C VAL A 79 3.79 12.53 -4.96
N TYR A 80 4.78 11.81 -5.47
CA TYR A 80 4.60 10.43 -5.91
C TYR A 80 4.25 9.50 -4.75
N ALA A 81 4.89 9.68 -3.58
CA ALA A 81 4.58 8.91 -2.39
C ALA A 81 3.13 9.11 -1.93
N ALA A 82 2.64 10.36 -1.88
CA ALA A 82 1.27 10.66 -1.50
C ALA A 82 0.24 10.03 -2.44
N GLN A 83 0.49 10.07 -3.76
CA GLN A 83 -0.38 9.40 -4.73
C GLN A 83 -0.44 7.89 -4.51
N ILE A 84 0.71 7.24 -4.33
CA ILE A 84 0.76 5.79 -4.11
C ILE A 84 0.13 5.40 -2.77
N ASP A 85 0.33 6.21 -1.73
CA ASP A 85 -0.27 5.97 -0.42
C ASP A 85 -1.80 6.00 -0.49
N HIS A 86 -2.36 6.98 -1.22
CA HIS A 86 -3.81 7.08 -1.45
C HIS A 86 -4.34 5.83 -2.19
N ASP A 87 -3.67 5.41 -3.27
CA ASP A 87 -4.05 4.20 -4.01
C ASP A 87 -3.98 2.94 -3.13
N LEU A 88 -2.94 2.82 -2.29
CA LEU A 88 -2.77 1.69 -1.38
C LEU A 88 -3.84 1.65 -0.29
N GLU A 89 -4.27 2.82 0.21
CA GLU A 89 -5.36 2.93 1.18
C GLU A 89 -6.68 2.46 0.56
N LEU A 90 -7.03 2.95 -0.62
CA LEU A 90 -8.22 2.50 -1.37
C LEU A 90 -8.20 0.98 -1.61
N LEU A 91 -7.06 0.43 -2.03
CA LEU A 91 -6.89 -1.01 -2.22
C LEU A 91 -7.01 -1.80 -0.92
N SER A 92 -6.59 -1.23 0.21
CA SER A 92 -6.73 -1.85 1.54
C SER A 92 -8.20 -1.95 1.95
N GLN A 93 -9.01 -0.93 1.65
CA GLN A 93 -10.45 -0.92 1.89
C GLN A 93 -11.17 -1.96 1.00
N LEU A 94 -10.68 -2.16 -0.24
CA LEU A 94 -11.15 -3.19 -1.18
C LEU A 94 -10.77 -4.64 -0.79
N ARG A 95 -10.23 -4.90 0.40
CA ARG A 95 -9.94 -6.27 0.86
C ARG A 95 -11.18 -7.07 1.26
N GLY A 96 -12.31 -6.41 1.55
CA GLY A 96 -13.56 -7.08 1.90
C GLY A 96 -14.21 -7.82 0.71
N HIS A 97 -14.63 -9.09 0.91
CA HIS A 97 -15.32 -9.89 -0.12
C HIS A 97 -16.58 -9.22 -0.68
N GLY A 98 -17.32 -8.49 0.17
CA GLY A 98 -18.51 -7.74 -0.24
C GLY A 98 -18.19 -6.60 -1.21
N LEU A 99 -17.20 -5.77 -0.86
CA LEU A 99 -16.82 -4.61 -1.66
C LEU A 99 -16.18 -5.03 -3.00
N ARG A 100 -15.34 -6.06 -3.02
CA ARG A 100 -14.80 -6.61 -4.28
C ARG A 100 -15.88 -7.04 -5.27
N ARG A 101 -16.92 -7.73 -4.77
CA ARG A 101 -18.06 -8.17 -5.58
C ARG A 101 -18.94 -7.01 -6.05
N LEU A 102 -18.96 -5.91 -5.32
CA LEU A 102 -19.67 -4.70 -5.73
C LEU A 102 -18.87 -3.99 -6.83
N SER A 103 -17.58 -3.75 -6.61
CA SER A 103 -16.68 -3.13 -7.61
C SER A 103 -16.67 -3.90 -8.93
N SER A 104 -16.58 -5.23 -8.90
CA SER A 104 -16.59 -6.03 -10.13
C SER A 104 -17.90 -5.96 -10.93
N ARG A 105 -19.01 -5.56 -10.29
CA ARG A 105 -20.30 -5.37 -10.97
C ARG A 105 -20.51 -3.92 -11.42
N ALA A 106 -19.95 -2.97 -10.69
CA ALA A 106 -20.08 -1.55 -10.98
C ALA A 106 -19.09 -1.06 -12.05
N PHE A 107 -17.99 -1.78 -12.27
CA PHE A 107 -16.87 -1.35 -13.10
C PHE A 107 -17.26 -0.98 -14.54
N ASP A 108 -18.11 -1.77 -15.20
CA ASP A 108 -18.53 -1.56 -16.60
C ASP A 108 -19.87 -0.83 -16.75
N LEU A 109 -20.40 -0.25 -15.67
CA LEU A 109 -21.62 0.57 -15.74
C LEU A 109 -21.31 1.96 -16.32
N SER A 110 -22.34 2.64 -16.83
CA SER A 110 -22.23 4.05 -17.24
C SER A 110 -21.89 4.96 -16.04
N GLU A 111 -21.27 6.11 -16.30
CA GLU A 111 -20.99 7.13 -15.27
C GLU A 111 -22.26 7.50 -14.49
N GLU A 112 -23.37 7.75 -15.18
CA GLU A 112 -24.67 8.03 -14.56
C GLU A 112 -25.12 6.91 -13.58
N SER A 113 -24.89 5.64 -13.95
CA SER A 113 -25.20 4.51 -13.07
C SER A 113 -24.25 4.39 -11.89
N GLN A 114 -22.98 4.75 -12.07
CA GLN A 114 -22.01 4.81 -11.00
C GLN A 114 -22.34 5.93 -9.99
N GLU A 115 -22.80 7.09 -10.47
CA GLU A 115 -23.30 8.19 -9.63
C GLU A 115 -24.51 7.77 -8.80
N MET A 116 -25.46 7.03 -9.41
CA MET A 116 -26.60 6.48 -8.67
C MET A 116 -26.18 5.51 -7.56
N LEU A 117 -25.17 4.66 -7.81
CA LEU A 117 -24.61 3.78 -6.78
C LEU A 117 -23.93 4.57 -5.66
N ALA A 118 -23.20 5.64 -5.98
CA ALA A 118 -22.58 6.52 -4.99
C ALA A 118 -23.64 7.20 -4.10
N ALA A 119 -24.69 7.78 -4.69
CA ALA A 119 -25.79 8.39 -3.95
C ALA A 119 -26.53 7.39 -3.04
N MET A 120 -26.67 6.13 -3.49
CA MET A 120 -27.23 5.05 -2.67
C MET A 120 -26.32 4.73 -1.47
N ALA A 121 -25.00 4.68 -1.68
CA ALA A 121 -24.03 4.46 -0.61
C ALA A 121 -24.08 5.58 0.44
N GLU A 122 -24.14 6.85 0.02
CA GLU A 122 -24.31 8.00 0.92
C GLU A 122 -25.58 7.90 1.76
N LYS A 123 -26.70 7.48 1.15
CA LYS A 123 -27.96 7.28 1.86
C LYS A 123 -27.85 6.20 2.93
N LEU A 124 -27.19 5.09 2.62
CA LEU A 124 -26.93 4.02 3.58
C LEU A 124 -26.04 4.50 4.74
N ARG A 125 -24.98 5.25 4.44
CA ARG A 125 -24.09 5.85 5.44
C ARG A 125 -24.84 6.75 6.42
N ARG A 126 -25.70 7.64 5.91
CA ARG A 126 -26.58 8.47 6.76
C ARG A 126 -27.49 7.61 7.64
N GLY A 127 -28.05 6.54 7.10
CA GLY A 127 -28.90 5.59 7.85
C GLY A 127 -28.15 4.86 8.97
N GLU A 128 -26.85 4.67 8.83
CA GLU A 128 -25.95 4.05 9.83
C GLU A 128 -25.30 5.08 10.77
N GLY A 129 -25.59 6.38 10.64
CA GLY A 129 -24.97 7.44 11.43
C GLY A 129 -23.52 7.74 11.07
N LEU A 130 -23.09 7.34 9.86
CA LEU A 130 -21.76 7.61 9.31
C LEU A 130 -21.75 8.93 8.52
N PRO A 131 -20.60 9.63 8.42
CA PRO A 131 -20.47 10.83 7.59
C PRO A 131 -20.73 10.49 6.11
N GLU A 132 -21.23 11.43 5.31
CA GLU A 132 -21.63 11.15 3.91
C GLU A 132 -20.47 10.61 3.06
N SER A 133 -19.28 11.18 3.22
CA SER A 133 -18.04 10.67 2.67
C SER A 133 -17.13 10.11 3.77
N PRO A 134 -16.25 9.12 3.48
CA PRO A 134 -15.14 8.80 4.36
C PRO A 134 -14.28 10.06 4.60
N PRO A 135 -13.71 10.23 5.80
CA PRO A 135 -12.72 11.28 6.01
C PRO A 135 -11.49 11.03 5.10
N ASP A 136 -10.98 12.11 4.51
CA ASP A 136 -9.70 12.15 3.78
C ASP A 136 -8.51 11.84 4.71
#